data_AF-A0A842S7A2-F1
#
_entry.id   AF-A0A842S7A2-F1
#
_cell.length_a   1.000
_cell.length_b   1.000
_cell.length_c   1.000
_cell.angle_alpha   90.00
_cell.angle_beta   90.00
_cell.angle_gamma   90.00
#
_symmetry.space_group_name_H-M   'P 1'
#
loop_
_entity.id
_entity.type
_entity.pdbx_description
1 polymer ?
#
loop_
_entity_poly.entity_id
_entity_poly.type
_entity_poly.pdbx_seq_one_letter_code
_entity_poly.pdbx_strand_id
1 'polypeptide(L)'
;MEEKNDSESELFFQEIIKKTKTGITIPKALREMLFDDSDDIYFNLKVPNKKDKIILEILSEEEVDTLVQEESSTSKSQKEPKKKGKKKSKKSSKIPEPSWSDYFTYDFKNKDKIKPVLETAYYKFAEEPINFDDAMGRVKYALISFLSSTKTENAKLYFSVVKFLVDIINKFNQPNLIEWLYEKVIPNIESKFLYELALLELIPISILNERYEKAEVFVKEILQNIDAYPKSEAYNIMNSFNQLVKKIGDINTTAQISEPIKEKLKEYEKFFTDSDYKIQIIELLEALNYIELAYKIAEELLKNLPSESVKLQEVRKIKKRLKETPI
;
A
#
# COMPACT_ATOMS: atom_id res chain seq x y z
N MET A 1 40.05 -57.67 16.72
CA MET A 1 40.34 -56.39 17.40
C MET A 1 39.15 -55.52 17.15
N GLU A 2 38.44 -55.21 18.23
CA GLU A 2 37.10 -54.63 18.25
C GLU A 2 37.08 -53.22 17.66
N GLU A 3 36.17 -53.00 16.71
CA GLU A 3 35.72 -51.69 16.29
C GLU A 3 34.97 -51.05 17.47
N LYS A 4 35.54 -49.96 18.01
CA LYS A 4 34.85 -49.13 18.98
C LYS A 4 33.77 -48.32 18.27
N ASN A 5 32.54 -48.80 18.39
CA ASN A 5 31.32 -48.00 18.34
C ASN A 5 31.42 -46.88 19.38
N ASP A 6 31.73 -45.65 18.94
CA ASP A 6 31.45 -44.46 19.75
C ASP A 6 29.98 -44.09 19.55
N SER A 7 29.20 -44.59 20.51
CA SER A 7 27.80 -44.35 20.79
C SER A 7 27.45 -42.86 20.92
N GLU A 8 26.30 -42.50 20.32
CA GLU A 8 25.33 -41.53 20.82
C GLU A 8 25.87 -40.14 21.24
N SER A 9 26.25 -39.33 20.25
CA SER A 9 26.24 -37.88 20.49
C SER A 9 24.79 -37.39 20.51
N GLU A 10 24.20 -37.25 21.70
CA GLU A 10 22.90 -36.60 21.86
C GLU A 10 22.88 -35.24 21.13
N LEU A 11 21.95 -35.13 20.17
CA LEU A 11 21.78 -33.96 19.33
C LEU A 11 20.98 -32.91 20.09
N PHE A 12 21.46 -31.67 20.11
CA PHE A 12 20.72 -30.55 20.70
C PHE A 12 19.52 -30.14 19.84
N PHE A 13 19.69 -30.29 18.52
CA PHE A 13 18.72 -29.88 17.52
C PHE A 13 18.92 -30.68 16.23
N GLN A 14 17.81 -31.14 15.66
CA GLN A 14 17.74 -31.80 14.37
C GLN A 14 16.50 -31.27 13.63
N GLU A 15 16.66 -30.87 12.37
CA GLU A 15 15.56 -30.43 11.51
C GLU A 15 15.85 -30.80 10.05
N ILE A 16 14.84 -31.34 9.34
CA ILE A 16 14.90 -31.60 7.90
C ILE A 16 14.41 -30.36 7.15
N ILE A 17 15.29 -29.77 6.34
CA ILE A 17 15.01 -28.52 5.63
C ILE A 17 15.09 -28.74 4.12
N LYS A 18 14.03 -28.34 3.40
CA LYS A 18 14.01 -28.34 1.93
C LYS A 18 14.79 -27.13 1.39
N LYS A 19 15.56 -27.31 0.31
CA LYS A 19 16.41 -26.27 -0.34
C LYS A 19 15.72 -24.91 -0.54
N THR A 20 14.41 -24.87 -0.73
CA THR A 20 13.64 -23.62 -0.91
C THR A 20 13.48 -22.76 0.35
N LYS A 21 13.89 -23.24 1.54
CA LYS A 21 13.61 -22.62 2.84
C LYS A 21 14.80 -21.94 3.55
N THR A 22 16.03 -22.00 3.05
CA THR A 22 17.22 -21.49 3.81
C THR A 22 17.85 -20.21 3.25
N GLY A 23 18.24 -19.30 4.15
CA GLY A 23 19.05 -18.09 3.89
C GLY A 23 20.58 -18.31 3.91
N ILE A 24 21.05 -19.55 3.76
CA ILE A 24 22.49 -19.86 3.66
C ILE A 24 22.87 -19.89 2.17
N THR A 25 23.78 -19.00 1.76
CA THR A 25 24.23 -18.91 0.36
C THR A 25 25.38 -19.88 0.09
N ILE A 26 25.11 -20.95 -0.64
CA ILE A 26 26.14 -21.87 -1.15
C ILE A 26 26.83 -21.22 -2.37
N PRO A 27 28.18 -21.19 -2.45
CA PRO A 27 28.91 -20.67 -3.61
C PRO A 27 28.45 -21.32 -4.92
N LYS A 28 28.33 -20.52 -5.98
CA LYS A 28 27.75 -20.95 -7.27
C LYS A 28 28.42 -22.20 -7.85
N ALA A 29 29.76 -22.27 -7.82
CA ALA A 29 30.51 -23.42 -8.33
C ALA A 29 30.19 -24.73 -7.58
N LEU A 30 30.03 -24.69 -6.26
CA LEU A 30 29.64 -25.86 -5.46
C LEU A 30 28.18 -26.25 -5.69
N ARG A 31 27.31 -25.26 -5.92
CA ARG A 31 25.89 -25.49 -6.17
C ARG A 31 25.66 -26.22 -7.49
N GLU A 32 26.34 -25.80 -8.55
CA GLU A 32 26.23 -26.40 -9.88
C GLU A 32 26.90 -27.79 -9.95
N MET A 33 27.86 -28.08 -9.07
CA MET A 33 28.52 -29.39 -9.00
C MET A 33 27.75 -30.43 -8.18
N LEU A 34 26.99 -30.01 -7.16
CA LEU A 34 26.37 -30.92 -6.20
C LEU A 34 24.86 -31.11 -6.43
N PHE A 35 24.22 -30.25 -7.22
CA PHE A 35 22.77 -30.18 -7.32
C PHE A 35 22.32 -29.94 -8.76
N ASP A 36 21.49 -30.83 -9.29
CA ASP A 36 20.75 -30.60 -10.54
C ASP A 36 19.49 -29.76 -10.28
N ASP A 37 19.10 -28.92 -11.24
CA ASP A 37 18.00 -27.96 -11.09
C ASP A 37 16.60 -28.62 -11.10
N SER A 38 16.52 -29.92 -11.38
CA SER A 38 15.25 -30.68 -11.47
C SER A 38 14.81 -31.36 -10.18
N ASP A 39 15.69 -31.50 -9.18
CA ASP A 39 15.47 -32.42 -8.06
C ASP A 39 15.24 -31.70 -6.73
N ASP A 40 14.30 -32.21 -5.94
CA ASP A 40 14.02 -31.73 -4.59
C ASP A 40 15.11 -32.17 -3.62
N ILE A 41 15.98 -31.24 -3.22
CA ILE A 41 17.09 -31.53 -2.31
C ILE A 41 16.71 -31.23 -0.85
N TYR A 42 16.93 -32.21 0.01
CA TYR A 42 16.68 -32.17 1.44
C TYR A 42 18.00 -32.14 2.21
N PHE A 43 18.05 -31.35 3.28
CA PHE A 43 19.19 -31.27 4.17
C PHE A 43 18.78 -31.65 5.59
N ASN A 44 19.60 -32.46 6.25
CA ASN A 44 19.52 -32.68 7.69
C ASN A 44 20.45 -31.68 8.39
N LEU A 45 19.85 -30.76 9.16
CA LEU A 45 20.60 -29.79 9.96
C LEU A 45 20.79 -30.35 11.37
N LYS A 46 22.02 -30.71 11.72
CA LYS A 46 22.38 -31.23 13.06
C LYS A 46 23.25 -30.23 13.82
N VAL A 47 22.91 -29.98 15.07
CA VAL A 47 23.75 -29.21 16.01
C VAL A 47 24.09 -30.10 17.21
N PRO A 48 25.38 -30.45 17.42
CA PRO A 48 25.81 -31.20 18.60
C PRO A 48 25.53 -30.45 19.91
N ASN A 49 25.38 -31.16 21.03
CA ASN A 49 25.18 -30.56 22.36
C ASN A 49 26.27 -29.56 22.79
N LYS A 50 27.51 -29.71 22.29
CA LYS A 50 28.59 -28.75 22.53
C LYS A 50 28.41 -27.42 21.79
N LYS A 51 27.49 -27.35 20.81
CA LYS A 51 27.14 -26.16 20.00
C LYS A 51 28.35 -25.49 19.33
N ASP A 52 29.38 -26.28 19.03
CA ASP A 52 30.66 -25.85 18.49
C ASP A 52 30.69 -25.84 16.96
N LYS A 53 29.73 -26.53 16.31
CA LYS A 53 29.60 -26.59 14.86
C LYS A 53 28.15 -26.83 14.43
N ILE A 54 27.87 -26.48 13.18
CA ILE A 54 26.63 -26.80 12.48
C ILE A 54 26.98 -27.83 11.39
N ILE A 55 26.27 -28.95 11.36
CA ILE A 55 26.46 -30.01 10.37
C ILE A 55 25.25 -30.00 9.43
N LEU A 56 25.52 -29.89 8.13
CA LEU A 56 24.51 -29.96 7.05
C LEU A 56 24.82 -31.21 6.22
N GLU A 57 23.97 -32.21 6.32
CA GLU A 57 24.06 -33.45 5.54
C GLU A 57 22.98 -33.46 4.45
N ILE A 58 23.33 -33.82 3.22
CA ILE A 58 22.36 -34.00 2.13
C ILE A 58 21.67 -35.35 2.33
N LEU A 59 20.35 -35.38 2.25
CA LEU A 59 19.55 -36.60 2.34
C LEU A 59 18.97 -36.96 0.96
N SER A 60 18.96 -38.26 0.66
CA SER A 60 18.12 -38.82 -0.40
C SER A 60 16.65 -38.88 0.02
N GLU A 61 15.73 -38.95 -0.94
CA GLU A 61 14.28 -39.04 -0.65
C GLU A 61 13.93 -40.25 0.22
N GLU A 62 14.59 -41.39 -0.01
CA GLU A 62 14.41 -42.61 0.80
C GLU A 62 14.84 -42.40 2.26
N GLU A 63 15.93 -41.66 2.51
CA GLU A 63 16.43 -41.37 3.86
C GLU A 63 15.52 -40.40 4.63
N VAL A 64 14.89 -39.46 3.93
CA VAL A 64 13.92 -38.51 4.50
C VAL A 64 12.72 -39.25 5.09
N ASP A 65 12.17 -40.23 4.36
CA ASP A 65 11.01 -41.01 4.82
C ASP A 65 11.33 -41.85 6.05
N THR A 66 12.53 -42.44 6.13
CA THR A 66 12.99 -43.16 7.34
C THR A 66 13.13 -42.25 8.57
N LEU A 67 13.71 -41.05 8.42
CA LEU A 67 13.94 -40.14 9.55
C LEU A 67 12.65 -39.51 10.08
N VAL A 68 11.69 -39.22 9.19
CA VAL A 68 10.34 -38.76 9.58
C VAL A 68 9.59 -39.87 10.35
N GLN A 69 9.77 -41.13 9.97
CA GLN A 69 9.20 -42.26 10.71
C GLN A 69 9.89 -42.48 12.07
N GLU A 70 11.21 -42.31 12.18
CA GLU A 70 11.96 -42.42 13.43
C GLU A 70 11.58 -41.33 14.46
N GLU A 71 11.40 -40.07 14.05
CA GLU A 71 10.93 -38.97 14.92
C GLU A 71 9.50 -39.21 15.46
N SER A 72 8.66 -39.94 14.73
CA SER A 72 7.30 -40.30 15.17
C SER A 72 7.26 -41.43 16.20
N SER A 73 8.37 -42.19 16.36
CA SER A 73 8.43 -43.40 17.17
C SER A 73 9.22 -43.25 18.48
N THR A 74 9.95 -42.14 18.68
CA THR A 74 10.75 -41.87 19.88
C THR A 74 10.29 -40.62 20.65
N SER A 75 9.10 -40.67 21.28
CA SER A 75 8.80 -39.80 22.45
C SER A 75 7.67 -40.35 23.34
N LYS A 76 7.96 -41.43 24.07
CA LYS A 76 7.23 -41.78 25.30
C LYS A 76 8.18 -41.74 26.50
N SER A 77 8.32 -40.59 27.14
CA SER A 77 8.68 -40.53 28.57
C SER A 77 8.13 -39.25 29.24
N GLN A 78 7.08 -39.49 30.02
CA GLN A 78 6.73 -38.86 31.30
C GLN A 78 7.03 -37.36 31.53
N LYS A 79 5.97 -36.53 31.43
CA LYS A 79 5.69 -35.50 32.44
C LYS A 79 4.22 -35.50 32.84
N GLU A 80 4.00 -35.78 34.12
CA GLU A 80 2.74 -35.64 34.85
C GLU A 80 2.27 -34.17 34.97
N PRO A 81 1.00 -33.93 35.37
CA PRO A 81 0.13 -32.98 34.71
C PRO A 81 0.14 -31.61 35.38
N LYS A 82 0.30 -30.54 34.60
CA LYS A 82 -0.14 -29.20 35.00
C LYS A 82 -1.03 -28.59 33.94
N LYS A 83 -2.32 -28.67 34.25
CA LYS A 83 -3.44 -27.85 33.78
C LYS A 83 -3.41 -27.52 32.28
N LYS A 84 -4.24 -28.25 31.53
CA LYS A 84 -4.96 -27.71 30.37
C LYS A 84 -5.69 -26.44 30.79
N GLY A 85 -4.99 -25.32 30.81
CA GLY A 85 -5.59 -24.06 30.44
C GLY A 85 -6.03 -24.23 29.01
N LYS A 86 -7.28 -24.67 28.81
CA LYS A 86 -8.05 -24.21 27.66
C LYS A 86 -7.88 -22.69 27.69
N LYS A 87 -6.93 -22.15 26.90
CA LYS A 87 -7.10 -20.80 26.37
C LYS A 87 -8.38 -20.94 25.57
N LYS A 88 -9.50 -20.70 26.27
CA LYS A 88 -10.72 -20.21 25.67
C LYS A 88 -10.21 -19.20 24.66
N SER A 89 -10.41 -19.50 23.39
CA SER A 89 -10.48 -18.51 22.34
C SER A 89 -11.43 -17.44 22.87
N LYS A 90 -10.87 -16.45 23.58
CA LYS A 90 -11.49 -15.14 23.70
C LYS A 90 -11.79 -14.80 22.25
N LYS A 91 -13.07 -14.63 21.94
CA LYS A 91 -13.53 -14.08 20.67
C LYS A 91 -12.62 -12.90 20.35
N SER A 92 -11.57 -13.11 19.58
CA SER A 92 -10.83 -12.03 18.98
C SER A 92 -11.76 -11.57 17.87
N SER A 93 -12.14 -10.31 17.94
CA SER A 93 -12.51 -9.55 16.74
C SER A 93 -11.65 -10.09 15.59
N LYS A 94 -12.30 -10.59 14.52
CA LYS A 94 -11.57 -11.03 13.34
C LYS A 94 -10.74 -9.84 12.88
N ILE A 95 -9.41 -9.95 12.95
CA ILE A 95 -8.51 -8.94 12.39
C ILE A 95 -8.92 -8.82 10.91
N PRO A 96 -9.27 -7.62 10.41
CA PRO A 96 -9.69 -7.45 9.03
C PRO A 96 -8.58 -7.92 8.10
N GLU A 97 -8.94 -8.55 6.97
CA GLU A 97 -7.94 -8.96 5.99
C GLU A 97 -7.41 -7.76 5.16
N PRO A 98 -6.18 -7.83 4.64
CA PRO A 98 -5.63 -6.83 3.74
C PRO A 98 -6.34 -6.83 2.36
N SER A 99 -6.66 -5.63 1.86
CA SER A 99 -7.35 -5.42 0.58
C SER A 99 -6.37 -5.36 -0.60
N TRP A 100 -5.78 -6.50 -0.96
CA TRP A 100 -4.70 -6.55 -1.97
C TRP A 100 -5.04 -5.97 -3.34
N SER A 101 -6.30 -6.09 -3.79
CA SER A 101 -6.76 -5.48 -5.05
C SER A 101 -6.67 -3.96 -5.02
N ASP A 102 -6.88 -3.37 -3.85
CA ASP A 102 -6.92 -1.91 -3.67
C ASP A 102 -5.52 -1.35 -3.52
N TYR A 103 -4.59 -2.13 -2.96
CA TYR A 103 -3.19 -1.72 -2.84
C TYR A 103 -2.45 -1.86 -4.17
N PHE A 104 -2.66 -2.97 -4.88
CA PHE A 104 -1.99 -3.27 -6.14
C PHE A 104 -2.86 -2.92 -7.36
N THR A 105 -3.33 -1.68 -7.39
CA THR A 105 -4.16 -1.15 -8.49
C THR A 105 -3.43 -1.20 -9.83
N TYR A 106 -2.12 -0.95 -9.83
CA TYR A 106 -1.27 -1.05 -11.01
C TYR A 106 -0.39 -2.28 -10.92
N ASP A 107 -0.26 -3.02 -12.02
CA ASP A 107 0.59 -4.20 -12.06
C ASP A 107 2.07 -3.84 -12.25
N PHE A 108 2.94 -4.53 -11.52
CA PHE A 108 4.39 -4.32 -11.54
C PHE A 108 5.15 -5.61 -11.20
N LYS A 109 6.39 -5.71 -11.69
CA LYS A 109 7.16 -6.96 -11.79
C LYS A 109 7.35 -7.73 -10.48
N ASN A 110 7.54 -7.02 -9.37
CA ASN A 110 7.88 -7.64 -8.08
C ASN A 110 6.67 -7.83 -7.14
N LYS A 111 5.44 -7.62 -7.64
CA LYS A 111 4.20 -7.66 -6.85
C LYS A 111 4.05 -8.95 -6.04
N ASP A 112 4.23 -10.11 -6.67
CA ASP A 112 4.05 -11.41 -6.00
C ASP A 112 5.08 -11.66 -4.88
N LYS A 113 6.26 -11.04 -4.98
CA LYS A 113 7.30 -11.14 -3.95
C LYS A 113 7.07 -10.16 -2.80
N ILE A 114 6.50 -8.99 -3.09
CA ILE A 114 6.24 -7.94 -2.11
C ILE A 114 4.99 -8.25 -1.28
N LYS A 115 3.95 -8.83 -1.90
CA LYS A 115 2.70 -9.20 -1.24
C LYS A 115 2.91 -9.93 0.09
N PRO A 116 3.63 -11.07 0.17
CA PRO A 116 3.83 -11.77 1.44
C PRO A 116 4.62 -10.94 2.46
N VAL A 117 5.54 -10.07 2.03
CA VAL A 117 6.28 -9.18 2.95
C VAL A 117 5.32 -8.17 3.58
N LEU A 118 4.50 -7.49 2.77
CA LEU A 118 3.52 -6.54 3.28
C LEU A 118 2.42 -7.22 4.09
N GLU A 119 2.07 -8.47 3.76
CA GLU A 119 1.10 -9.25 4.53
C GLU A 119 1.60 -9.52 5.94
N THR A 120 2.86 -9.93 6.06
CA THR A 120 3.47 -10.09 7.40
C THR A 120 3.55 -8.76 8.14
N ALA A 121 3.82 -7.64 7.45
CA ALA A 121 3.81 -6.31 8.07
C ALA A 121 2.42 -5.91 8.56
N TYR A 122 1.37 -6.20 7.78
CA TYR A 122 -0.02 -5.90 8.13
C TYR A 122 -0.42 -6.58 9.44
N TYR A 123 -0.12 -7.88 9.56
CA TYR A 123 -0.45 -8.60 10.79
C TYR A 123 0.39 -8.15 11.99
N LYS A 124 1.60 -7.62 11.77
CA LYS A 124 2.40 -6.96 12.81
C LYS A 124 1.79 -5.64 13.29
N PHE A 125 1.19 -4.86 12.38
CA PHE A 125 0.40 -3.68 12.76
C PHE A 125 -0.87 -4.03 13.54
N ALA A 126 -1.41 -5.23 13.33
CA ALA A 126 -2.60 -5.71 14.04
C ALA A 126 -2.30 -6.34 15.43
N GLU A 127 -1.03 -6.45 15.84
CA GLU A 127 -0.67 -6.98 17.16
C GLU A 127 -1.08 -6.01 18.29
N GLU A 128 -1.44 -6.56 19.46
CA GLU A 128 -1.70 -5.77 20.67
C GLU A 128 -0.74 -6.23 21.80
N PRO A 129 0.26 -5.41 22.19
CA PRO A 129 0.62 -4.09 21.64
C PRO A 129 1.27 -4.18 20.25
N ILE A 130 1.15 -3.09 19.47
CA ILE A 130 1.65 -3.02 18.09
C ILE A 130 3.18 -3.14 18.09
N ASN A 131 3.70 -4.06 17.27
CA ASN A 131 5.13 -4.15 17.00
C ASN A 131 5.52 -3.25 15.82
N PHE A 132 5.52 -1.94 16.07
CA PHE A 132 5.68 -0.92 15.04
C PHE A 132 7.03 -1.03 14.31
N ASP A 133 8.11 -1.31 15.03
CA ASP A 133 9.46 -1.39 14.46
C ASP A 133 9.63 -2.57 13.50
N ASP A 134 9.13 -3.76 13.86
CA ASP A 134 9.16 -4.92 12.95
C ASP A 134 8.22 -4.70 11.76
N ALA A 135 7.02 -4.16 11.99
CA ALA A 135 6.06 -3.86 10.94
C ALA A 135 6.65 -2.88 9.90
N MET A 136 7.19 -1.75 10.36
CA MET A 136 7.84 -0.78 9.49
C MET A 136 9.15 -1.29 8.91
N GLY A 137 9.90 -2.13 9.62
CA GLY A 137 11.09 -2.80 9.12
C GLY A 137 10.80 -3.60 7.86
N ARG A 138 9.69 -4.35 7.85
CA ARG A 138 9.22 -5.12 6.68
C ARG A 138 8.80 -4.22 5.53
N VAL A 139 8.10 -3.11 5.80
CA VAL A 139 7.70 -2.14 4.77
C VAL A 139 8.94 -1.50 4.13
N LYS A 140 9.91 -1.07 4.94
CA LYS A 140 11.18 -0.51 4.45
C LYS A 140 11.98 -1.55 3.66
N TYR A 141 12.04 -2.79 4.13
CA TYR A 141 12.66 -3.88 3.41
C TYR A 141 12.03 -4.09 2.03
N ALA A 142 10.68 -4.03 1.94
CA ALA A 142 9.98 -4.13 0.67
C ALA A 142 10.38 -2.98 -0.29
N LEU A 143 10.43 -1.75 0.22
CA LEU A 143 10.78 -0.56 -0.56
C LEU A 143 12.23 -0.50 -1.00
N ILE A 144 13.17 -1.18 -0.33
CA ILE A 144 14.59 -1.15 -0.68
C ILE A 144 14.96 -2.36 -1.55
N SER A 145 14.49 -3.55 -1.17
CA SER A 145 14.96 -4.81 -1.76
C SER A 145 14.32 -5.13 -3.11
N PHE A 146 13.18 -4.51 -3.42
CA PHE A 146 12.41 -4.80 -4.63
C PHE A 146 12.32 -3.62 -5.60
N LEU A 147 13.16 -2.59 -5.41
CA LEU A 147 13.36 -1.58 -6.45
C LEU A 147 13.96 -2.23 -7.69
N SER A 148 13.51 -1.75 -8.83
CA SER A 148 14.03 -2.09 -10.14
C SER A 148 14.87 -0.96 -10.70
N SER A 149 15.54 -1.20 -11.83
CA SER A 149 16.16 -0.14 -12.63
C SER A 149 15.15 0.75 -13.36
N THR A 150 13.86 0.38 -13.36
CA THR A 150 12.81 1.06 -14.14
C THR A 150 12.01 1.99 -13.24
N LYS A 151 12.14 3.30 -13.49
CA LYS A 151 11.49 4.37 -12.70
C LYS A 151 9.97 4.22 -12.59
N THR A 152 9.31 3.83 -13.68
CA THR A 152 7.86 3.61 -13.71
C THR A 152 7.43 2.42 -12.84
N GLU A 153 8.19 1.34 -12.83
CA GLU A 153 7.93 0.17 -11.95
C GLU A 153 8.11 0.54 -10.49
N ASN A 154 9.14 1.35 -10.18
CA ASN A 154 9.38 1.83 -8.82
C ASN A 154 8.26 2.76 -8.34
N ALA A 155 7.77 3.66 -9.22
CA ALA A 155 6.65 4.54 -8.89
C ALA A 155 5.36 3.77 -8.56
N LYS A 156 5.08 2.66 -9.27
CA LYS A 156 3.94 1.77 -8.94
C LYS A 156 4.11 1.06 -7.61
N LEU A 157 5.33 0.61 -7.28
CA LEU A 157 5.65 0.04 -5.96
C LEU A 157 5.41 1.07 -4.85
N TYR A 158 6.00 2.26 -4.96
CA TYR A 158 5.83 3.31 -3.97
C TYR A 158 4.36 3.68 -3.79
N PHE A 159 3.61 3.86 -4.88
CA PHE A 159 2.17 4.13 -4.80
C PHE A 159 1.39 2.99 -4.13
N SER A 160 1.73 1.73 -4.40
CA SER A 160 1.11 0.57 -3.73
C SER A 160 1.37 0.58 -2.22
N VAL A 161 2.57 0.98 -1.81
CA VAL A 161 2.91 1.13 -0.38
C VAL A 161 2.17 2.31 0.26
N VAL A 162 1.94 3.41 -0.47
CA VAL A 162 1.07 4.50 0.00
C VAL A 162 -0.34 3.97 0.28
N LYS A 163 -0.97 3.27 -0.67
CA LYS A 163 -2.30 2.68 -0.50
C LYS A 163 -2.36 1.72 0.68
N PHE A 164 -1.35 0.85 0.80
CA PHE A 164 -1.21 -0.08 1.92
C PHE A 164 -1.15 0.66 3.27
N LEU A 165 -0.25 1.63 3.42
CA LEU A 165 -0.07 2.35 4.68
C LEU A 165 -1.24 3.28 5.01
N VAL A 166 -1.95 3.83 4.02
CA VAL A 166 -3.23 4.54 4.25
C VAL A 166 -4.26 3.62 4.89
N ASP A 167 -4.36 2.37 4.44
CA ASP A 167 -5.24 1.39 5.07
C ASP A 167 -4.78 1.01 6.49
N ILE A 168 -3.47 0.89 6.72
CA ILE A 168 -2.91 0.71 8.06
C ILE A 168 -3.31 1.87 8.99
N ILE A 169 -3.20 3.12 8.52
CA ILE A 169 -3.58 4.29 9.32
C ILE A 169 -5.07 4.20 9.70
N ASN A 170 -5.94 3.89 8.74
CA ASN A 170 -7.38 3.77 8.97
C ASN A 170 -7.74 2.64 9.94
N LYS A 171 -7.19 1.44 9.75
CA LYS A 171 -7.58 0.25 10.52
C LYS A 171 -6.93 0.16 11.89
N PHE A 172 -5.71 0.67 12.03
CA PHE A 172 -4.89 0.50 13.23
C PHE A 172 -4.51 1.83 13.91
N ASN A 173 -5.12 2.94 13.48
CA ASN A 173 -4.96 4.28 14.06
C ASN A 173 -3.49 4.70 14.22
N GLN A 174 -2.75 4.75 13.11
CA GLN A 174 -1.32 5.07 13.06
C GLN A 174 -1.03 6.41 12.34
N PRO A 175 -1.55 7.56 12.83
CA PRO A 175 -1.48 8.84 12.11
C PRO A 175 -0.05 9.37 11.89
N ASN A 176 0.93 8.91 12.66
CA ASN A 176 2.35 9.23 12.47
C ASN A 176 2.89 8.76 11.10
N LEU A 177 2.26 7.77 10.47
CA LEU A 177 2.66 7.30 9.14
C LEU A 177 2.38 8.32 8.04
N ILE A 178 1.48 9.29 8.24
CA ILE A 178 1.18 10.34 7.25
C ILE A 178 2.45 11.14 6.92
N GLU A 179 3.15 11.59 7.96
CA GLU A 179 4.38 12.37 7.79
C GLU A 179 5.51 11.51 7.19
N TRP A 180 5.63 10.26 7.64
CA TRP A 180 6.62 9.35 7.09
C TRP A 180 6.39 9.06 5.59
N LEU A 181 5.13 8.83 5.17
CA LEU A 181 4.76 8.65 3.77
C LEU A 181 5.15 9.88 2.95
N TYR A 182 4.80 11.06 3.43
CA TYR A 182 5.09 12.32 2.75
C TYR A 182 6.59 12.63 2.65
N GLU A 183 7.39 12.34 3.69
CA GLU A 183 8.81 12.67 3.67
C GLU A 183 9.69 11.60 3.01
N LYS A 184 9.29 10.32 3.09
CA LYS A 184 10.16 9.19 2.74
C LYS A 184 9.68 8.37 1.54
N VAL A 185 8.40 8.43 1.19
CA VAL A 185 7.84 7.62 0.11
C VAL A 185 7.48 8.49 -1.09
N ILE A 186 6.64 9.50 -0.89
CA ILE A 186 6.12 10.36 -1.96
C ILE A 186 7.22 11.01 -2.82
N PRO A 187 8.31 11.56 -2.25
CA PRO A 187 9.36 12.21 -3.04
C PRO A 187 10.10 11.26 -3.99
N ASN A 188 10.01 9.95 -3.77
CA ASN A 188 10.62 8.93 -4.64
C ASN A 188 9.69 8.48 -5.78
N ILE A 189 8.46 9.01 -5.87
CA ILE A 189 7.52 8.72 -6.94
C ILE A 189 7.81 9.65 -8.12
N GLU A 190 8.60 9.17 -9.08
CA GLU A 190 8.99 9.99 -10.24
C GLU A 190 7.88 10.20 -11.29
N SER A 191 6.81 9.39 -11.26
CA SER A 191 5.68 9.59 -12.16
C SER A 191 4.80 10.72 -11.65
N LYS A 192 4.69 11.83 -12.40
CA LYS A 192 3.82 12.98 -12.05
C LYS A 192 2.38 12.54 -11.71
N PHE A 193 1.83 11.62 -12.51
CA PHE A 193 0.48 11.09 -12.30
C PHE A 193 0.38 10.29 -10.99
N LEU A 194 1.28 9.32 -10.75
CA LEU A 194 1.24 8.53 -9.50
C LEU A 194 1.60 9.36 -8.27
N TYR A 195 2.41 10.40 -8.42
CA TYR A 195 2.73 11.37 -7.38
C TYR A 195 1.47 12.11 -6.94
N GLU A 196 0.72 12.66 -7.89
CA GLU A 196 -0.55 13.33 -7.63
C GLU A 196 -1.57 12.38 -6.98
N LEU A 197 -1.70 11.15 -7.50
CA LEU A 197 -2.54 10.13 -6.88
C LEU A 197 -2.10 9.81 -5.44
N ALA A 198 -0.81 9.76 -5.16
CA ALA A 198 -0.32 9.48 -3.81
C ALA A 198 -0.72 10.60 -2.82
N LEU A 199 -0.59 11.87 -3.23
CA LEU A 199 -1.05 13.00 -2.43
C LEU A 199 -2.58 12.97 -2.22
N LEU A 200 -3.34 12.62 -3.27
CA LEU A 200 -4.79 12.48 -3.19
C LEU A 200 -5.24 11.40 -2.18
N GLU A 201 -4.47 10.33 -2.00
CA GLU A 201 -4.76 9.32 -0.98
C GLU A 201 -4.43 9.82 0.44
N LEU A 202 -3.50 10.77 0.59
CA LEU A 202 -3.14 11.35 1.89
C LEU A 202 -4.10 12.45 2.39
N ILE A 203 -4.84 13.12 1.50
CA ILE A 203 -5.75 14.21 1.90
C ILE A 203 -6.87 13.69 2.83
N PRO A 204 -7.68 12.68 2.44
CA PRO A 204 -8.74 12.14 3.29
C PRO A 204 -8.26 11.70 4.67
N ILE A 205 -7.16 10.93 4.69
CA ILE A 205 -6.65 10.37 5.93
C ILE A 205 -6.11 11.46 6.86
N SER A 206 -5.54 12.53 6.30
CA SER A 206 -5.08 13.67 7.07
C SER A 206 -6.23 14.43 7.72
N ILE A 207 -7.31 14.67 6.97
CA ILE A 207 -8.52 15.33 7.50
C ILE A 207 -9.15 14.48 8.60
N LEU A 208 -9.33 13.18 8.38
CA LEU A 208 -9.92 12.25 9.35
C LEU A 208 -9.10 12.14 10.65
N ASN A 209 -7.79 12.38 10.59
CA ASN A 209 -6.89 12.38 11.74
C ASN A 209 -6.54 13.80 12.23
N GLU A 210 -7.35 14.80 11.87
CA GLU A 210 -7.22 16.21 12.30
C GLU A 210 -5.86 16.86 11.96
N ARG A 211 -5.17 16.35 10.93
CA ARG A 211 -3.91 16.89 10.39
C ARG A 211 -4.17 17.89 9.25
N TYR A 212 -4.99 18.90 9.51
CA TYR A 212 -5.43 19.87 8.50
C TYR A 212 -4.28 20.60 7.80
N GLU A 213 -3.23 20.97 8.53
CA GLU A 213 -2.04 21.63 7.95
C GLU A 213 -1.36 20.76 6.89
N LYS A 214 -1.27 19.44 7.12
CA LYS A 214 -0.69 18.50 6.15
C LYS A 214 -1.62 18.34 4.94
N ALA A 215 -2.93 18.23 5.16
CA ALA A 215 -3.90 18.19 4.06
C ALA A 215 -3.80 19.45 3.17
N GLU A 216 -3.66 20.63 3.77
CA GLU A 216 -3.47 21.89 3.03
C GLU A 216 -2.19 21.88 2.19
N VAL A 217 -1.08 21.38 2.74
CA VAL A 217 0.18 21.22 1.98
C VAL A 217 -0.03 20.31 0.77
N PHE A 218 -0.70 19.17 0.94
CA PHE A 218 -0.95 18.23 -0.16
C PHE A 218 -1.83 18.85 -1.24
N VAL A 219 -2.88 19.58 -0.86
CA VAL A 219 -3.72 20.32 -1.82
C VAL A 219 -2.90 21.34 -2.58
N LYS A 220 -2.06 22.14 -1.91
CA LYS A 220 -1.21 23.14 -2.57
C LYS A 220 -0.27 22.51 -3.58
N GLU A 221 0.35 21.38 -3.27
CA GLU A 221 1.23 20.69 -4.21
C GLU A 221 0.47 20.13 -5.42
N ILE A 222 -0.73 19.59 -5.22
CA ILE A 222 -1.57 19.15 -6.34
C ILE A 222 -1.93 20.35 -7.23
N LEU A 223 -2.33 21.49 -6.65
CA LEU A 223 -2.64 22.70 -7.41
C LEU A 223 -1.41 23.22 -8.19
N GLN A 224 -0.21 23.15 -7.61
CA GLN A 224 1.03 23.48 -8.30
C GLN A 224 1.32 22.52 -9.47
N ASN A 225 1.06 21.22 -9.29
CA ASN A 225 1.18 20.23 -10.36
C ASN A 225 0.18 20.46 -11.49
N ILE A 226 -1.04 20.91 -11.15
CA ILE A 226 -2.06 21.32 -12.12
C ILE A 226 -1.55 22.51 -12.94
N ASP A 227 -1.02 23.54 -12.28
CA ASP A 227 -0.44 24.72 -12.96
C ASP A 227 0.75 24.38 -13.86
N ALA A 228 1.45 23.29 -13.58
CA ALA A 228 2.57 22.82 -14.40
C ALA A 228 2.12 22.12 -15.70
N TYR A 229 0.83 21.81 -15.90
CA TYR A 229 0.37 21.28 -17.19
C TYR A 229 0.32 22.41 -18.25
N PRO A 230 0.73 22.13 -19.50
CA PRO A 230 0.47 23.03 -20.60
C PRO A 230 -1.03 23.30 -20.72
N LYS A 231 -1.42 24.54 -20.99
CA LYS A 231 -2.84 24.91 -21.09
C LYS A 231 -3.58 24.21 -22.24
N SER A 232 -2.84 23.74 -23.25
CA SER A 232 -3.37 22.87 -24.31
C SER A 232 -3.83 21.50 -23.81
N GLU A 233 -3.37 21.07 -22.62
CA GLU A 233 -3.76 19.82 -21.97
C GLU A 233 -4.93 20.05 -21.00
N ALA A 234 -5.94 20.79 -21.45
CA ALA A 234 -7.13 21.10 -20.65
C ALA A 234 -7.82 19.85 -20.06
N TYR A 235 -7.79 18.73 -20.78
CA TYR A 235 -8.26 17.44 -20.28
C TYR A 235 -7.51 16.98 -19.02
N ASN A 236 -6.17 17.06 -19.00
CA ASN A 236 -5.37 16.64 -17.85
C ASN A 236 -5.62 17.54 -16.65
N ILE A 237 -5.68 18.85 -16.87
CA ILE A 237 -6.00 19.87 -15.86
C ILE A 237 -7.35 19.57 -15.21
N MET A 238 -8.39 19.37 -16.03
CA MET A 238 -9.74 19.11 -15.51
C MET A 238 -9.86 17.75 -14.85
N ASN A 239 -9.20 16.72 -15.37
CA ASN A 239 -9.15 15.42 -14.71
C ASN A 239 -8.51 15.51 -13.31
N SER A 240 -7.40 16.25 -13.16
CA SER A 240 -6.76 16.49 -11.86
C SER A 240 -7.68 17.23 -10.89
N PHE A 241 -8.36 18.30 -11.34
CA PHE A 241 -9.37 18.98 -10.52
C PHE A 241 -10.53 18.05 -10.11
N ASN A 242 -11.05 17.26 -11.04
CA ASN A 242 -12.13 16.30 -10.77
C ASN A 242 -11.73 15.31 -9.67
N GLN A 243 -10.52 14.75 -9.74
CA GLN A 243 -10.03 13.81 -8.72
C GLN A 243 -9.86 14.48 -7.36
N LEU A 244 -9.31 15.70 -7.34
CA LEU A 244 -9.12 16.48 -6.12
C LEU A 244 -10.44 16.81 -5.44
N VAL A 245 -11.40 17.37 -6.19
CA VAL A 245 -12.71 17.75 -5.66
C VAL A 245 -13.47 16.53 -5.18
N LYS A 246 -13.43 15.41 -5.91
CA LYS A 246 -14.09 14.18 -5.49
C LYS A 246 -13.58 13.69 -4.13
N LYS A 247 -12.26 13.68 -3.92
CA LYS A 247 -11.65 13.24 -2.66
C LYS A 247 -11.99 14.14 -1.48
N ILE A 248 -12.25 15.42 -1.73
CA ILE A 248 -12.54 16.43 -0.71
C ILE A 248 -14.04 16.54 -0.43
N GLY A 249 -14.88 16.50 -1.46
CA GLY A 249 -16.34 16.61 -1.34
C GLY A 249 -16.97 15.45 -0.55
N ASP A 250 -16.31 14.29 -0.52
CA ASP A 250 -16.74 13.13 0.28
C ASP A 250 -16.52 13.32 1.80
N ILE A 251 -15.88 14.42 2.23
CA ILE A 251 -15.45 14.63 3.62
C ILE A 251 -15.87 16.03 4.05
N ASN A 252 -16.38 16.18 5.29
CA ASN A 252 -16.75 17.48 5.83
C ASN A 252 -15.48 18.34 6.01
N THR A 253 -15.17 19.12 4.98
CA THR A 253 -13.87 19.77 4.82
C THR A 253 -13.93 21.22 5.29
N THR A 254 -12.86 21.70 5.91
CA THR A 254 -12.76 23.09 6.35
C THR A 254 -12.51 24.04 5.18
N ALA A 255 -12.97 25.29 5.31
CA ALA A 255 -12.73 26.32 4.30
C ALA A 255 -11.24 26.50 3.95
N GLN A 256 -10.34 26.24 4.90
CA GLN A 256 -8.88 26.28 4.68
C GLN A 256 -8.40 25.35 3.56
N ILE A 257 -9.08 24.22 3.35
CA ILE A 257 -8.71 23.22 2.34
C ILE A 257 -9.47 23.45 1.02
N SER A 258 -10.75 23.82 1.08
CA SER A 258 -11.59 23.99 -0.13
C SER A 258 -11.37 25.34 -0.83
N GLU A 259 -11.02 26.39 -0.09
CA GLU A 259 -10.89 27.76 -0.61
C GLU A 259 -9.78 27.91 -1.67
N PRO A 260 -8.56 27.35 -1.49
CA PRO A 260 -7.53 27.40 -2.53
C PRO A 260 -7.97 26.76 -3.86
N ILE A 261 -8.77 25.68 -3.77
CA ILE A 261 -9.29 24.96 -4.94
C ILE A 261 -10.32 25.82 -5.66
N LYS A 262 -11.23 26.45 -4.91
CA LYS A 262 -12.22 27.38 -5.44
C LYS A 262 -11.58 28.55 -6.18
N GLU A 263 -10.57 29.20 -5.57
CA GLU A 263 -9.87 30.31 -6.21
C GLU A 263 -9.16 29.87 -7.50
N LYS A 264 -8.56 28.67 -7.50
CA LYS A 264 -7.95 28.10 -8.70
C LYS A 264 -8.99 27.78 -9.79
N LEU A 265 -10.11 27.14 -9.46
CA LEU A 265 -11.18 26.88 -10.42
C LEU A 265 -11.69 28.16 -11.08
N LYS A 266 -11.82 29.25 -10.32
CA LYS A 266 -12.19 30.58 -10.82
C LYS A 266 -11.14 31.20 -11.74
N GLU A 267 -9.86 30.96 -11.49
CA GLU A 267 -8.78 31.36 -12.39
C GLU A 267 -8.90 30.64 -13.74
N TYR A 268 -9.11 29.32 -13.72
CA TYR A 268 -9.24 28.51 -14.93
C TYR A 268 -10.54 28.75 -15.70
N GLU A 269 -11.64 29.10 -15.03
CA GLU A 269 -12.90 29.47 -15.68
C GLU A 269 -12.73 30.63 -16.66
N LYS A 270 -11.95 31.65 -16.25
CA LYS A 270 -11.64 32.81 -17.09
C LYS A 270 -10.75 32.46 -18.26
N PHE A 271 -9.93 31.42 -18.10
CA PHE A 271 -8.97 31.01 -19.10
C PHE A 271 -9.61 30.15 -20.20
N PHE A 272 -10.51 29.23 -19.85
CA PHE A 272 -11.15 28.36 -20.83
C PHE A 272 -12.23 29.11 -21.62
N THR A 273 -12.16 29.04 -22.95
CA THR A 273 -13.21 29.55 -23.84
C THR A 273 -14.27 28.49 -24.16
N ASP A 274 -13.90 27.22 -24.08
CA ASP A 274 -14.78 26.09 -24.33
C ASP A 274 -15.87 25.99 -23.25
N SER A 275 -17.12 25.88 -23.68
CA SER A 275 -18.27 25.75 -22.79
C SER A 275 -18.25 24.47 -21.97
N ASP A 276 -17.67 23.39 -22.46
CA ASP A 276 -17.64 22.09 -21.77
C ASP A 276 -16.75 22.15 -20.53
N TYR A 277 -15.62 22.84 -20.60
CA TYR A 277 -14.77 23.05 -19.42
C TYR A 277 -15.40 24.02 -18.42
N LYS A 278 -16.11 25.05 -18.89
CA LYS A 278 -16.88 25.94 -18.00
C LYS A 278 -18.00 25.18 -17.28
N ILE A 279 -18.70 24.28 -17.96
CA ILE A 279 -19.71 23.40 -17.35
C ILE A 279 -19.08 22.53 -16.26
N GLN A 280 -17.95 21.87 -16.57
CA GLN A 280 -17.24 21.06 -15.57
C GLN A 280 -16.82 21.87 -14.35
N ILE A 281 -16.33 23.11 -14.54
CA ILE A 281 -15.97 23.99 -13.42
C ILE A 281 -17.21 24.34 -12.56
N ILE A 282 -18.36 24.62 -13.17
CA ILE A 282 -19.61 24.87 -12.43
C ILE A 282 -19.96 23.66 -11.56
N GLU A 283 -19.88 22.44 -12.11
CA GLU A 283 -20.17 21.21 -11.39
C GLU A 283 -19.17 20.94 -10.25
N LEU A 284 -17.90 21.26 -10.46
CA LEU A 284 -16.87 21.13 -9.42
C LEU A 284 -17.09 22.12 -8.27
N LEU A 285 -17.47 23.35 -8.59
CA LEU A 285 -17.81 24.35 -7.58
C LEU A 285 -19.06 23.97 -6.80
N GLU A 286 -20.05 23.36 -7.47
CA GLU A 286 -21.23 22.78 -6.82
C GLU A 286 -20.84 21.65 -5.87
N ALA A 287 -19.97 20.73 -6.29
CA ALA A 287 -19.48 19.62 -5.46
C ALA A 287 -18.68 20.09 -4.23
N LEU A 288 -18.09 21.29 -4.28
CA LEU A 288 -17.43 21.94 -3.14
C LEU A 288 -18.40 22.82 -2.30
N ASN A 289 -19.71 22.77 -2.57
CA ASN A 289 -20.74 23.60 -1.94
C ASN A 289 -20.60 25.13 -2.16
N TYR A 290 -19.88 25.57 -3.19
CA TYR A 290 -19.82 26.98 -3.59
C TYR A 290 -20.99 27.35 -4.54
N ILE A 291 -22.22 27.08 -4.09
CA ILE A 291 -23.46 27.14 -4.89
C ILE A 291 -23.67 28.52 -5.53
N GLU A 292 -23.49 29.61 -4.78
CA GLU A 292 -23.70 30.97 -5.31
C GLU A 292 -22.72 31.31 -6.44
N LEU A 293 -21.46 30.86 -6.32
CA LEU A 293 -20.44 31.11 -7.33
C LEU A 293 -20.73 30.28 -8.58
N ALA A 294 -21.04 29.00 -8.41
CA ALA A 294 -21.47 28.11 -9.49
C ALA A 294 -22.68 28.70 -10.24
N TYR A 295 -23.67 29.23 -9.52
CA TYR A 295 -24.86 29.85 -10.11
C TYR A 295 -24.52 31.10 -10.94
N LYS A 296 -23.64 31.97 -10.44
CA LYS A 296 -23.20 33.19 -11.15
C LYS A 296 -22.51 32.82 -12.48
N ILE A 297 -21.61 31.85 -12.45
CA ILE A 297 -20.88 31.40 -13.65
C ILE A 297 -21.86 30.75 -14.65
N ALA A 298 -22.81 29.93 -14.18
CA ALA A 298 -23.85 29.35 -15.05
C ALA A 298 -24.72 30.42 -15.73
N GLU A 299 -25.05 31.50 -15.02
CA GLU A 299 -25.80 32.62 -15.60
C GLU A 299 -25.00 33.37 -16.66
N GLU A 300 -23.72 33.63 -16.40
CA GLU A 300 -22.83 34.31 -17.35
C GLU A 300 -22.62 33.45 -18.60
N LEU A 301 -22.42 32.14 -18.44
CA LEU A 301 -22.30 31.19 -19.55
C LEU A 301 -23.55 31.21 -20.43
N LEU A 302 -24.76 31.22 -19.85
CA LEU A 302 -26.01 31.30 -20.62
C LEU A 302 -26.16 32.58 -21.45
N LYS A 303 -25.60 33.71 -20.99
CA LYS A 303 -25.63 34.98 -21.73
C LYS A 303 -24.69 34.96 -22.94
N ASN A 304 -23.61 34.19 -22.85
CA ASN A 304 -22.56 34.13 -23.87
C ASN A 304 -22.74 32.98 -24.86
N LEU A 305 -23.60 32.00 -24.56
CA LEU A 305 -23.89 30.88 -25.47
C LEU A 305 -24.78 31.31 -26.66
N PRO A 306 -24.46 30.89 -27.90
CA PRO A 306 -25.34 31.09 -29.04
C PRO A 306 -26.71 30.45 -28.83
N SER A 307 -27.77 31.07 -29.35
CA SER A 307 -29.16 30.61 -29.23
C SER A 307 -29.41 29.19 -29.76
N GLU A 308 -28.56 28.72 -30.66
CA GLU A 308 -28.62 27.38 -31.28
C GLU A 308 -27.73 26.34 -30.59
N SER A 309 -26.99 26.73 -29.53
CA SER A 309 -26.08 25.81 -28.86
C SER A 309 -26.82 24.65 -28.20
N VAL A 310 -26.38 23.42 -28.50
CA VAL A 310 -26.88 22.19 -27.87
C VAL A 310 -26.67 22.17 -26.35
N LYS A 311 -25.75 23.00 -25.82
CA LYS A 311 -25.43 23.11 -24.39
C LYS A 311 -26.38 24.01 -23.61
N LEU A 312 -27.24 24.80 -24.28
CA LEU A 312 -28.17 25.71 -23.60
C LEU A 312 -29.11 24.98 -22.63
N GLN A 313 -29.64 23.83 -23.03
CA GLN A 313 -30.55 23.06 -22.18
C GLN A 313 -29.83 22.49 -20.95
N GLU A 314 -28.60 22.04 -21.13
CA GLU A 314 -27.75 21.52 -20.05
C GLU A 314 -27.46 22.61 -19.01
N VAL A 315 -26.96 23.78 -19.44
CA VAL A 315 -26.65 24.88 -18.52
C VAL A 315 -27.92 25.42 -17.84
N ARG A 316 -29.07 25.45 -18.52
CA ARG A 316 -30.36 25.80 -17.89
C ARG A 316 -30.76 24.83 -16.79
N LYS A 317 -30.55 23.52 -16.99
CA LYS A 317 -30.82 22.50 -15.96
C LYS A 317 -29.90 22.70 -14.76
N ILE A 318 -28.61 22.92 -14.99
CA ILE A 318 -27.63 23.19 -13.93
C ILE A 318 -28.03 24.45 -13.14
N LYS A 319 -28.32 25.56 -13.83
CA LYS A 319 -28.77 26.81 -13.18
C LYS A 319 -30.02 26.61 -12.32
N LYS A 320 -31.01 25.84 -12.82
CA LYS A 320 -32.22 25.53 -12.07
C LYS A 320 -31.91 24.72 -10.82
N ARG A 321 -31.10 23.65 -10.96
CA ARG A 321 -30.62 22.82 -9.84
C ARG A 321 -29.97 23.68 -8.76
N LEU A 322 -28.99 24.51 -9.14
CA LEU A 322 -28.27 25.40 -8.22
C LEU A 322 -29.16 26.42 -7.50
N LYS A 323 -30.26 26.86 -8.12
CA LYS A 323 -31.23 27.76 -7.49
C LYS A 323 -32.06 27.07 -6.41
N GLU A 324 -32.31 25.77 -6.58
CA GLU A 324 -33.13 24.95 -5.69
C GLU A 324 -32.28 24.32 -4.55
N THR A 325 -30.95 24.29 -4.70
CA THR A 325 -30.02 23.79 -3.67
C THR A 325 -30.01 24.71 -2.44
N PRO A 326 -30.27 24.20 -1.22
CA PRO A 326 -30.15 24.98 0.01
C PRO A 326 -28.72 25.46 0.25
N ILE A 327 -28.56 26.68 0.78
CA ILE A 327 -27.27 27.30 1.12
C ILE A 327 -26.89 26.99 2.57
#